data_AF-A0AAV8QNW0-F1
#
_entry.id   AF-A0AAV8QNW0-F1
#
_cell.length_a   1.000
_cell.length_b   1.000
_cell.length_c   1.000
_cell.angle_alpha   90.00
_cell.angle_beta   90.00
_cell.angle_gamma   90.00
#
_symmetry.space_group_name_H-M   'P 1'
#
loop_
_entity.id
_entity.type
_entity.pdbx_description
1 polymer ?
#
loop_
_entity_poly.entity_id
_entity_poly.type
_entity_poly.pdbx_seq_one_letter_code
_entity_poly.pdbx_strand_id
1 'polypeptide(L)'
;MGKAWLEEARWRQGGFHRLNRSTRHGISGMSRRGKGRRPSRAAAVERKVRTLQRLVPGGRGLQPEQLFLRTADYIFLLRLQVHVLRKLSKLYLP
;
A
#
# COMPACT_ATOMS: atom_id res chain seq x y z
N MET A 1 10.44 6.65 80.62
CA MET A 1 11.29 5.74 81.43
C MET A 1 10.65 4.37 81.38
N GLY A 2 11.20 3.25 80.94
CA GLY A 2 12.48 2.90 80.34
C GLY A 2 12.46 1.38 80.12
N LYS A 3 13.02 0.94 78.99
CA LYS A 3 13.69 -0.35 78.76
C LYS A 3 12.82 -1.62 78.73
N ALA A 4 12.40 -1.99 77.52
CA ALA A 4 12.31 -3.39 77.09
C ALA A 4 13.24 -3.56 75.88
N TRP A 5 14.53 -3.54 76.16
CA TRP A 5 15.55 -4.08 75.26
C TRP A 5 15.84 -5.49 75.76
N LEU A 6 15.42 -6.49 75.02
CA LEU A 6 16.17 -7.73 74.91
C LEU A 6 15.85 -8.38 73.57
N GLU A 7 16.93 -8.61 72.84
CA GLU A 7 17.08 -9.42 71.63
C GLU A 7 16.62 -8.77 70.31
N GLU A 8 17.53 -8.29 69.45
CA GLU A 8 18.59 -9.03 68.75
C GLU A 8 18.05 -9.94 67.65
N ALA A 9 18.03 -9.41 66.42
CA ALA A 9 18.33 -10.22 65.23
C ALA A 9 18.80 -9.28 64.11
N ARG A 10 20.06 -8.90 64.27
CA ARG A 10 21.08 -8.77 63.22
C ARG A 10 20.69 -9.38 61.87
N TRP A 11 20.17 -8.55 60.97
CA TRP A 11 20.37 -8.70 59.53
C TRP A 11 21.00 -7.43 58.98
N ARG A 12 22.33 -7.53 58.84
CA ARG A 12 23.17 -6.59 58.12
C ARG A 12 23.47 -7.23 56.77
N GLN A 13 23.36 -6.42 55.72
CA GLN A 13 23.98 -6.58 54.40
C GLN A 13 23.14 -7.26 53.31
N GLY A 14 22.83 -6.49 52.27
CA GLY A 14 22.20 -6.96 51.04
C GLY A 14 21.90 -5.82 50.06
N GLY A 15 22.91 -5.00 49.76
CA GLY A 15 23.07 -4.09 48.61
C GLY A 15 21.82 -3.57 47.86
N PHE A 16 21.50 -2.30 48.09
CA PHE A 16 20.76 -1.47 47.15
C PHE A 16 21.60 -1.21 45.89
N HIS A 17 21.46 -2.07 44.88
CA HIS A 17 21.94 -1.75 43.53
C HIS A 17 20.94 -0.85 42.81
N ARG A 18 21.17 0.45 43.05
CA ARG A 18 21.02 1.59 42.16
C ARG A 18 20.72 1.21 40.69
N LEU A 19 19.56 1.69 40.24
CA LEU A 19 19.13 1.81 38.85
C LEU A 19 20.29 2.23 37.94
N ASN A 20 20.62 1.39 36.96
CA ASN A 20 21.36 1.80 35.77
C ASN A 20 20.87 1.00 34.56
N ARG A 21 19.66 1.29 34.10
CA ARG A 21 19.18 0.86 32.78
C ARG A 21 19.68 1.87 31.75
N SER A 22 20.97 1.80 31.45
CA SER A 22 21.57 2.55 30.36
C SER A 22 21.08 1.97 29.04
N THR A 23 20.09 2.65 28.45
CA THR A 23 19.62 2.48 27.07
C THR A 23 20.74 2.81 26.10
N ARG A 24 21.66 1.87 25.90
CA ARG A 24 22.39 1.75 24.64
C ARG A 24 21.63 0.72 23.84
N HIS A 25 20.95 1.16 22.79
CA HIS A 25 20.70 0.49 21.51
C HIS A 25 19.87 1.50 20.70
N GLY A 26 20.54 2.60 20.34
CA GLY A 26 20.12 3.37 19.18
C GLY A 26 20.35 2.54 17.92
N ILE A 27 19.68 2.93 16.85
CA ILE A 27 19.74 2.35 15.50
C ILE A 27 18.88 1.08 15.30
N SER A 28 17.56 1.22 15.49
CA SER A 28 16.59 0.51 14.63
C SER A 28 15.85 1.52 13.75
N GLY A 29 16.64 2.39 13.10
CA GLY A 29 16.23 3.17 11.94
C GLY A 29 16.59 2.42 10.65
N MET A 30 16.27 1.14 10.52
CA MET A 30 16.41 0.43 9.24
C MET A 30 15.09 0.49 8.48
N SER A 31 14.90 1.61 7.78
CA SER A 31 14.48 1.65 6.39
C SER A 31 13.88 0.33 5.86
N ARG A 32 12.55 0.18 6.00
CA ARG A 32 11.77 -0.54 4.99
C ARG A 32 11.33 0.45 3.92
N ARG A 33 12.29 1.23 3.41
CA ARG A 33 12.15 1.90 2.11
C ARG A 33 12.07 0.75 1.12
N GLY A 34 10.84 0.39 0.75
CA GLY A 34 10.53 -0.71 -0.15
C GLY A 34 11.47 -0.66 -1.34
N LYS A 35 12.47 -1.53 -1.31
CA LYS A 35 13.50 -1.61 -2.35
C LYS A 35 12.74 -1.85 -3.64
N GLY A 36 12.90 -0.91 -4.59
CA GLY A 36 12.17 -0.84 -5.84
C GLY A 36 12.27 -2.11 -6.67
N ARG A 37 11.56 -3.16 -6.25
CA ARG A 37 11.34 -4.35 -7.05
C ARG A 37 10.35 -3.92 -8.11
N ARG A 38 10.85 -3.77 -9.33
CA ARG A 38 10.01 -3.66 -10.52
C ARG A 38 8.95 -4.77 -10.40
N PRO A 39 7.66 -4.43 -10.52
CA PRO A 39 6.61 -5.45 -10.46
C PRO A 39 6.94 -6.53 -11.49
N SER A 40 6.65 -7.78 -11.16
CA SER A 40 6.78 -8.87 -12.13
C SER A 40 5.95 -8.52 -13.37
N ARG A 41 6.34 -9.08 -14.52
CA ARG A 41 5.58 -8.89 -15.76
C ARG A 41 4.10 -9.24 -15.57
N ALA A 42 3.81 -10.31 -14.83
CA ALA A 42 2.45 -10.70 -14.47
C ALA A 42 1.71 -9.61 -13.68
N ALA A 43 2.31 -9.08 -12.61
CA ALA A 43 1.70 -8.01 -11.81
C ALA A 43 1.49 -6.71 -12.61
N ALA A 44 2.38 -6.41 -13.57
CA ALA A 44 2.21 -5.28 -14.48
C ALA A 44 1.05 -5.50 -15.46
N VAL A 45 0.90 -6.70 -16.01
CA VAL A 45 -0.21 -7.08 -16.88
C VAL A 45 -1.54 -7.03 -16.13
N GLU A 46 -1.62 -7.58 -14.92
CA GLU A 46 -2.83 -7.52 -14.10
C GLU A 46 -3.26 -6.07 -13.82
N ARG A 47 -2.31 -5.18 -13.51
CA ARG A 47 -2.61 -3.75 -13.34
C ARG A 47 -3.19 -3.14 -14.62
N LYS A 48 -2.65 -3.47 -15.79
CA LYS A 48 -3.19 -3.01 -17.08
C LYS A 48 -4.60 -3.55 -17.33
N VAL A 49 -4.84 -4.83 -17.05
CA VAL A 49 -6.18 -5.45 -17.17
C VAL A 49 -7.17 -4.75 -16.23
N ARG A 50 -6.82 -4.52 -14.97
CA ARG A 50 -7.68 -3.77 -14.02
C ARG A 50 -7.96 -2.35 -14.48
N THR A 51 -6.98 -1.67 -15.06
CA THR A 51 -7.18 -0.34 -15.65
C THR A 51 -8.15 -0.44 -16.82
N LEU A 52 -7.98 -1.41 -17.71
CA LEU A 52 -8.85 -1.60 -18.86
C LEU A 52 -10.31 -1.89 -18.45
N GLN A 53 -10.52 -2.75 -17.44
CA GLN A 53 -11.84 -3.03 -16.85
C GLN A 53 -12.55 -1.77 -16.31
N ARG A 54 -11.81 -0.75 -15.87
CA ARG A 54 -12.38 0.52 -15.39
C ARG A 54 -12.70 1.48 -16.54
N LEU A 55 -11.96 1.42 -17.64
CA LEU A 55 -12.11 2.30 -18.80
C LEU A 55 -13.23 1.85 -19.73
N VAL A 56 -13.41 0.54 -19.88
CA VAL A 56 -14.39 -0.04 -20.80
C VAL A 56 -15.76 -0.09 -20.14
N PRO A 57 -16.81 0.50 -20.76
CA PRO A 57 -18.18 0.39 -20.25
C PRO A 57 -18.64 -1.07 -20.14
N GLY A 58 -19.07 -1.47 -18.94
CA GLY A 58 -19.42 -2.86 -18.63
C GLY A 58 -18.21 -3.79 -18.46
N GLY A 59 -16.98 -3.27 -18.43
CA GLY A 59 -15.75 -4.06 -18.36
C GLY A 59 -15.37 -4.59 -16.97
N ARG A 60 -16.00 -4.10 -15.90
CA ARG A 60 -15.64 -4.48 -14.52
C ARG A 60 -15.91 -5.96 -14.27
N GLY A 61 -14.91 -6.67 -13.77
CA GLY A 61 -15.04 -8.10 -13.43
C GLY A 61 -15.05 -9.06 -14.62
N LEU A 62 -14.96 -8.56 -15.86
CA LEU A 62 -14.84 -9.43 -17.03
C LEU A 62 -13.51 -10.17 -17.06
N GLN A 63 -13.56 -11.43 -17.47
CA GLN A 63 -12.37 -12.21 -17.80
C GLN A 63 -11.62 -11.59 -18.98
N PRO A 64 -10.29 -11.77 -19.09
CA PRO A 64 -9.47 -11.11 -20.11
C PRO A 64 -10.00 -11.27 -21.55
N GLU A 65 -10.46 -12.47 -21.91
CA GLU A 65 -10.93 -12.79 -23.26
C GLU A 65 -12.16 -11.95 -23.63
N GLN A 66 -13.15 -11.90 -22.74
CA GLN A 66 -14.37 -11.11 -22.91
C GLN A 66 -14.08 -9.61 -22.83
N LEU A 67 -13.17 -9.21 -21.94
CA LEU A 67 -12.75 -7.83 -21.79
C LEU A 67 -12.12 -7.31 -23.08
N PHE A 68 -11.26 -8.08 -23.73
CA PHE A 68 -10.61 -7.66 -24.97
C PHE A 68 -11.58 -7.58 -26.14
N LEU A 69 -12.52 -8.53 -26.26
CA LEU A 69 -13.59 -8.44 -27.27
C LEU A 69 -14.43 -7.16 -27.07
N ARG A 70 -14.89 -6.92 -25.84
CA ARG A 70 -15.65 -5.71 -25.49
C ARG A 70 -14.85 -4.43 -25.72
N THR A 71 -13.54 -4.48 -25.49
CA THR A 71 -12.63 -3.36 -25.75
C THR A 71 -12.55 -3.06 -27.24
N ALA A 72 -12.47 -4.08 -28.10
CA ALA A 72 -12.43 -3.91 -29.55
C ALA A 72 -13.70 -3.21 -30.06
N ASP A 73 -14.87 -3.68 -29.61
CA ASP A 73 -16.15 -3.05 -29.93
C ASP A 73 -16.19 -1.58 -29.48
N TYR A 74 -15.74 -1.32 -28.24
CA TYR A 74 -15.77 0.04 -27.70
C TYR A 74 -14.83 1.00 -28.44
N ILE A 75 -13.61 0.54 -28.81
CA ILE A 75 -12.70 1.34 -29.65
C ILE A 75 -13.34 1.64 -31.00
N PHE A 76 -13.99 0.65 -31.63
CA PHE A 76 -14.66 0.84 -32.90
C PHE A 76 -15.77 1.90 -32.81
N LEU A 77 -16.65 1.80 -31.81
CA LEU A 77 -17.73 2.76 -31.58
C LEU A 77 -17.20 4.18 -31.35
N LEU A 78 -16.18 4.35 -30.52
CA LEU A 78 -15.57 5.67 -30.28
C LEU A 78 -14.97 6.26 -31.54
N ARG A 79 -14.27 5.44 -32.35
CA ARG A 79 -13.70 5.89 -33.63
C ARG A 79 -14.79 6.35 -34.59
N LEU A 80 -15.89 5.61 -34.68
CA LEU A 80 -17.03 5.95 -35.52
C LEU A 80 -17.68 7.27 -35.07
N GLN A 81 -17.93 7.43 -33.77
CA GLN A 81 -18.50 8.66 -33.21
C GLN A 81 -17.63 9.89 -33.54
N VAL A 82 -16.32 9.79 -33.29
CA VAL A 82 -15.39 10.88 -33.60
C VAL A 82 -15.33 11.14 -35.10
N HIS A 83 -15.38 10.10 -35.94
CA HIS A 83 -15.39 10.26 -37.39
C HIS A 83 -16.62 11.04 -37.86
N VAL A 84 -17.81 10.64 -37.42
CA VAL A 84 -19.07 11.32 -37.77
C VAL A 84 -19.05 12.77 -37.29
N LEU A 85 -18.71 13.02 -36.02
CA LEU A 85 -18.66 14.37 -35.47
C LEU A 85 -17.67 15.27 -36.22
N ARG A 86 -16.52 14.75 -36.63
CA ARG A 86 -15.56 15.50 -37.45
C ARG A 86 -16.10 15.82 -38.84
N LYS A 87 -16.83 14.90 -39.47
CA LYS A 87 -17.46 15.14 -40.78
C LYS A 87 -18.54 16.20 -40.66
N LEU A 88 -19.42 16.10 -39.67
CA LEU A 88 -20.46 17.09 -39.40
C LEU A 88 -19.84 18.45 -39.07
N SER A 89 -18.82 18.51 -38.21
CA SER A 89 -18.14 19.78 -37.88
C SER A 89 -17.59 20.49 -39.12
N LYS A 90 -17.07 19.76 -40.11
CA LYS A 90 -16.61 20.35 -41.37
C LYS A 90 -17.74 20.84 -42.28
N LEU A 91 -18.94 20.28 -42.13
CA LEU A 91 -20.12 20.73 -42.87
C LEU A 91 -20.72 22.00 -42.25
N TYR A 92 -20.64 22.15 -40.92
CA TYR A 92 -21.26 23.27 -40.20
C TYR A 92 -20.30 24.42 -39.84
N LEU A 93 -19.00 24.15 -39.72
CA LEU A 93 -17.95 25.17 -39.53
C LEU A 93 -17.03 25.16 -40.76
N PRO A 94 -17.29 26.00 -41.78
CA PRO A 94 -16.40 26.16 -42.92
C PRO A 94 -15.03 26.74 -42.52
#